data_AF-A0A7T8KSP0-F1
#
_entry.id   AF-A0A7T8KSP0-F1
#
_cell.length_a   1.000
_cell.length_b   1.000
_cell.length_c   1.000
_cell.angle_alpha   90.00
_cell.angle_beta   90.00
_cell.angle_gamma   90.00
#
_symmetry.space_group_name_H-M   'P 1'
#
loop_
_entity.id
_entity.type
_entity.pdbx_description
1 polymer ?
#
loop_
_entity_poly.entity_id
_entity_poly.type
_entity_poly.pdbx_seq_one_letter_code
_entity_poly.pdbx_strand_id
1 'polypeptide(L)'
;MRAISFKKDYRLLILAYIIHWKGGDPMNLKNTNSNKSTLYVISDDYINKLKKVDYRVQNNYREQRLYFKSNLKISNKNEEINYYVPLASAKENQRSLTNKSVFKIYGDREEKDFLGVLHINNMIPVPKDCAKVWTPNSPNVDEKYKMLVIKQAKYLKLHESEINESCELLYNSKLGKLDPSYFKKNRKEVITYQKIMTNVESLEAVSIAESQRNIHVQTQSIDVE
;
A
#
# COMPACT_ATOMS: atom_id res chain seq x y z
N MET A 1 28.10 -35.18 23.22
CA MET A 1 26.93 -35.49 22.35
C MET A 1 25.74 -35.72 23.26
N ARG A 2 24.55 -35.13 23.16
CA ARG A 2 23.79 -34.53 22.04
C ARG A 2 23.05 -33.27 22.54
N ALA A 3 22.96 -32.24 21.70
CA ALA A 3 22.09 -31.09 21.93
C ALA A 3 20.62 -31.47 21.65
N ILE A 4 19.73 -31.18 22.59
CA ILE A 4 18.28 -31.37 22.42
C ILE A 4 17.73 -30.15 21.69
N SER A 5 17.35 -30.33 20.43
CA SER A 5 16.68 -29.33 19.60
C SER A 5 15.23 -29.12 20.08
N PHE A 6 14.96 -28.04 20.79
CA PHE A 6 13.59 -27.58 21.01
C PHE A 6 13.06 -26.89 19.74
N LYS A 7 12.30 -27.62 18.92
CA LYS A 7 11.39 -27.01 17.94
C LYS A 7 10.30 -26.28 18.73
N LYS A 8 10.29 -24.94 18.68
CA LYS A 8 9.16 -24.13 19.17
C LYS A 8 7.93 -24.47 18.32
N ASP A 9 7.01 -25.25 18.89
CA ASP A 9 5.79 -25.66 18.23
C ASP A 9 4.75 -24.53 18.35
N TYR A 10 4.65 -23.71 17.31
CA TYR A 10 3.77 -22.52 17.26
C TYR A 10 2.28 -22.86 17.37
N ARG A 11 1.91 -24.13 17.27
CA ARG A 11 0.52 -24.62 17.42
C ARG A 11 -0.01 -24.46 18.84
N LEU A 12 0.84 -24.60 19.86
CA LEU A 12 0.45 -24.45 21.26
C LEU A 12 0.24 -22.97 21.65
N LEU A 13 0.96 -22.04 21.02
CA LEU A 13 0.79 -20.60 21.24
C LEU A 13 -0.55 -20.09 20.68
N ILE A 14 -1.03 -20.69 19.59
CA ILE A 14 -2.34 -20.34 19.00
C ILE A 14 -3.47 -20.86 19.89
N LEU A 15 -3.35 -22.07 20.43
CA LEU A 15 -4.33 -22.64 21.38
C LEU A 15 -4.41 -21.87 22.70
N ALA A 16 -3.26 -21.44 23.25
CA ALA A 16 -3.22 -20.64 24.48
C ALA A 16 -3.89 -19.26 24.31
N TYR A 17 -3.77 -18.64 23.13
CA TYR A 17 -4.43 -17.36 22.82
C TYR A 17 -5.95 -17.49 22.71
N ILE A 18 -6.46 -18.66 22.29
CA ILE A 18 -7.91 -18.93 22.18
C ILE A 18 -8.55 -19.15 23.55
N ILE A 19 -7.84 -19.77 24.50
CA ILE A 19 -8.42 -20.13 25.82
C ILE A 19 -8.49 -18.93 26.78
N HIS A 20 -7.70 -17.87 26.56
CA HIS A 20 -7.64 -16.72 27.48
C HIS A 20 -8.55 -15.52 27.11
N TRP A 21 -9.36 -15.62 26.05
CA TRP A 21 -10.34 -14.60 25.70
C TRP A 21 -11.70 -14.90 26.36
N LYS A 22 -11.93 -14.39 27.57
CA LYS A 22 -13.25 -14.42 28.22
C LYS A 22 -14.10 -13.23 27.78
N GLY A 23 -15.15 -13.49 27.00
CA GLY A 23 -16.24 -12.56 26.72
C GLY A 23 -16.53 -12.38 25.23
N GLY A 24 -17.44 -13.20 24.71
CA GLY A 24 -17.97 -13.11 23.34
C GLY A 24 -18.45 -14.47 22.85
N ASP A 25 -19.69 -14.54 22.37
CA ASP A 25 -20.38 -15.75 21.91
C ASP A 25 -19.57 -16.60 20.91
N PRO A 26 -19.75 -17.94 20.89
CA PRO A 26 -19.07 -18.82 19.93
C PRO A 26 -19.58 -18.55 18.51
N MET A 27 -18.81 -17.75 17.77
CA MET A 27 -19.17 -17.26 16.45
C MET A 27 -18.95 -18.35 15.37
N ASN A 28 -20.01 -18.57 14.62
CA ASN A 28 -20.14 -19.49 13.49
C ASN A 28 -19.03 -19.28 12.45
N LEU A 29 -18.08 -20.22 12.37
CA LEU A 29 -16.95 -20.20 11.44
C LEU A 29 -17.40 -20.58 10.02
N LYS A 30 -18.07 -19.66 9.33
CA LYS A 30 -18.09 -19.62 7.87
C LYS A 30 -16.95 -18.70 7.39
N ASN A 31 -15.82 -19.34 7.08
CA ASN A 31 -14.72 -18.91 6.22
C ASN A 31 -14.63 -17.40 5.89
N THR A 32 -13.85 -16.66 6.67
CA THR A 32 -13.31 -15.36 6.24
C THR A 32 -11.78 -15.39 6.37
N ASN A 33 -11.10 -15.58 5.24
CA ASN A 33 -9.69 -15.23 5.05
C ASN A 33 -9.48 -13.69 5.09
N SER A 34 -10.24 -12.94 5.88
CA SER A 34 -10.28 -11.47 5.91
C SER A 34 -9.20 -10.82 6.78
N ASN A 35 -8.34 -11.62 7.41
CA ASN A 35 -7.31 -11.14 8.35
C ASN A 35 -5.93 -10.88 7.72
N LYS A 36 -5.81 -10.88 6.39
CA LYS A 36 -4.54 -10.59 5.70
C LYS A 36 -4.65 -9.25 4.95
N SER A 37 -3.83 -8.27 5.34
CA SER A 37 -3.65 -7.07 4.51
C SER A 37 -3.07 -7.46 3.17
N THR A 38 -3.66 -6.91 2.11
CA THR A 38 -3.31 -7.23 0.74
C THR A 38 -2.35 -6.18 0.21
N LEU A 39 -1.13 -6.60 -0.13
CA LEU A 39 -0.17 -5.79 -0.86
C LEU A 39 -0.26 -6.11 -2.35
N TYR A 40 0.14 -5.16 -3.18
CA TYR A 40 0.01 -5.23 -4.63
C TYR A 40 1.36 -5.06 -5.31
N VAL A 41 1.49 -5.65 -6.49
CA VAL A 41 2.51 -5.32 -7.49
C VAL A 41 1.83 -4.63 -8.66
N ILE A 42 2.55 -3.73 -9.31
CA ILE A 42 2.07 -2.97 -10.46
C ILE A 42 2.99 -3.29 -11.63
N SER A 43 2.45 -3.34 -12.86
CA SER A 43 3.27 -3.67 -14.03
C SER A 43 4.36 -2.63 -14.33
N ASP A 44 5.53 -3.10 -14.76
CA ASP A 44 6.65 -2.22 -15.13
C ASP A 44 6.26 -1.30 -16.29
N ASP A 45 5.53 -1.82 -17.27
CA ASP A 45 5.03 -1.06 -18.43
C ASP A 45 4.18 0.13 -17.99
N TYR A 46 3.28 -0.07 -17.03
CA TYR A 46 2.44 1.00 -16.53
C TYR A 46 3.22 2.01 -15.69
N ILE A 47 4.13 1.55 -14.82
CA ILE A 47 5.01 2.47 -14.07
C ILE A 47 5.86 3.32 -15.02
N ASN A 48 6.37 2.74 -16.11
CA ASN A 48 7.15 3.46 -17.10
C ASN A 48 6.31 4.54 -17.82
N LYS A 49 5.01 4.33 -18.04
CA LYS A 49 4.09 5.37 -18.56
C LYS A 49 3.96 6.52 -17.58
N LEU A 50 3.71 6.24 -16.30
CA LEU A 50 3.59 7.29 -15.27
C LEU A 50 4.89 8.08 -15.09
N LYS A 51 6.05 7.41 -15.11
CA LYS A 51 7.38 8.05 -14.97
C LYS A 51 7.71 9.04 -16.09
N LYS A 52 7.14 8.87 -17.29
CA LYS A 52 7.31 9.83 -18.39
C LYS A 52 6.68 11.19 -18.09
N VAL A 53 5.67 11.21 -17.20
CA VAL A 53 4.90 12.40 -16.86
C VAL A 53 5.33 13.00 -15.52
N ASP A 54 5.68 12.15 -14.54
CA ASP A 54 6.24 12.61 -13.27
C ASP A 54 7.42 11.74 -12.82
N TYR A 55 8.61 12.35 -12.74
CA TYR A 55 9.84 11.70 -12.31
C TYR A 55 9.79 11.22 -10.84
N ARG A 56 8.85 11.72 -10.03
CA ARG A 56 8.66 11.31 -8.63
C ARG A 56 8.06 9.92 -8.49
N VAL A 57 7.53 9.34 -9.57
CA VAL A 57 7.04 7.96 -9.57
C VAL A 57 8.22 7.02 -9.29
N GLN A 58 8.08 6.20 -8.24
CA GLN A 58 9.15 5.35 -7.74
C GLN A 58 9.55 4.27 -8.75
N ASN A 59 10.84 3.90 -8.75
CA ASN A 59 11.33 2.74 -9.52
C ASN A 59 10.63 1.47 -9.05
N ASN A 60 10.18 0.64 -9.99
CA ASN A 60 9.38 -0.57 -9.72
C ASN A 60 10.20 -1.86 -9.53
N TYR A 61 11.49 -1.81 -9.88
CA TYR A 61 12.45 -2.91 -9.73
C TYR A 61 11.99 -4.24 -10.34
N ARG A 62 11.55 -4.27 -11.60
CA ARG A 62 11.07 -5.49 -12.27
C ARG A 62 9.85 -6.08 -11.55
N GLU A 63 8.85 -5.23 -11.30
CA GLU A 63 7.60 -5.57 -10.62
C GLU A 63 7.77 -6.13 -9.18
N GLN A 64 8.87 -5.78 -8.51
CA GLN A 64 9.14 -6.22 -7.14
C GLN A 64 8.70 -5.22 -6.09
N ARG A 65 8.44 -3.96 -6.47
CA ARG A 65 7.96 -2.97 -5.50
C ARG A 65 6.54 -3.31 -5.09
N LEU A 66 6.35 -3.37 -3.77
CA LEU A 66 5.04 -3.56 -3.16
C LEU A 66 4.32 -2.24 -2.95
N TYR A 67 3.01 -2.30 -3.05
CA TYR A 67 2.12 -1.16 -2.89
C TYR A 67 0.99 -1.47 -1.92
N PHE A 68 0.65 -0.48 -1.11
CA PHE A 68 -0.56 -0.46 -0.30
C PHE A 68 -1.69 0.21 -1.10
N LYS A 69 -2.86 -0.42 -1.17
CA LYS A 69 -4.04 0.16 -1.82
C LYS A 69 -4.75 1.11 -0.85
N SER A 70 -4.82 2.40 -1.19
CA SER A 70 -5.57 3.40 -0.44
C SER A 70 -7.08 3.35 -0.76
N ASN A 71 -7.90 3.93 0.11
CA ASN A 71 -9.32 4.20 -0.12
C ASN A 71 -9.57 5.36 -1.09
N LEU A 72 -8.53 6.12 -1.46
CA LEU A 72 -8.63 7.14 -2.50
C LEU A 72 -8.88 6.49 -3.85
N LYS A 73 -9.89 7.02 -4.54
CA LYS A 73 -10.27 6.60 -5.87
C LYS A 73 -10.74 7.79 -6.70
N ILE A 74 -10.55 7.68 -8.00
CA ILE A 74 -11.21 8.56 -8.97
C ILE A 74 -12.21 7.74 -9.78
N SER A 75 -13.38 8.34 -9.99
CA SER A 75 -14.41 7.73 -10.80
C SER A 75 -14.15 8.07 -12.27
N ASN A 76 -13.92 7.04 -13.09
CA ASN A 76 -14.02 7.13 -14.54
C ASN A 76 -15.37 6.54 -14.97
N LYS A 77 -15.87 6.87 -16.17
CA LYS A 77 -17.18 6.43 -16.67
C LYS A 77 -17.40 4.91 -16.59
N ASN A 78 -16.32 4.14 -16.70
CA ASN A 78 -16.38 2.69 -16.87
C ASN A 78 -15.69 1.89 -15.74
N GLU A 79 -14.86 2.52 -14.91
CA GLU A 79 -14.22 1.85 -13.76
C GLU A 79 -13.74 2.83 -12.69
N GLU A 80 -13.51 2.29 -11.49
CA GLU A 80 -12.84 2.99 -10.40
C GLU A 80 -11.32 2.80 -10.48
N ILE A 81 -10.59 3.90 -10.62
CA ILE A 81 -9.13 3.90 -10.56
C ILE A 81 -8.72 4.17 -9.12
N ASN A 82 -7.95 3.26 -8.54
CA ASN A 82 -7.57 3.31 -7.13
C ASN A 82 -6.16 3.89 -6.97
N TYR A 83 -5.91 4.54 -5.83
CA TYR A 83 -4.58 5.02 -5.48
C TYR A 83 -3.77 3.96 -4.75
N TYR A 84 -2.48 3.87 -5.09
CA TYR A 84 -1.54 2.91 -4.54
C TYR A 84 -0.30 3.63 -4.00
N VAL A 85 0.07 3.30 -2.77
CA VAL A 85 1.18 3.93 -2.05
C VAL A 85 2.41 3.00 -2.10
N PRO A 86 3.54 3.44 -2.67
CA PRO A 86 4.74 2.60 -2.78
C PRO A 86 5.38 2.35 -1.42
N LEU A 87 5.67 1.07 -1.15
CA LEU A 87 6.46 0.63 -0.01
C LEU A 87 7.96 0.71 -0.34
N ALA A 88 8.75 1.14 0.63
CA ALA A 88 10.21 1.18 0.54
C ALA A 88 10.85 0.56 1.79
N SER A 89 12.01 -0.06 1.60
CA SER A 89 12.83 -0.58 2.69
C SER A 89 13.27 0.52 3.65
N ALA A 90 13.43 0.14 4.91
CA ALA A 90 13.92 1.01 5.97
C ALA A 90 15.29 1.62 5.61
N LYS A 91 15.38 2.94 5.74
CA LYS A 91 16.64 3.69 5.68
C LYS A 91 16.73 4.62 6.88
N GLU A 92 17.93 4.79 7.44
CA GLU A 92 18.12 5.53 8.69
C GLU A 92 17.63 6.98 8.61
N ASN A 93 17.86 7.64 7.48
CA ASN A 93 17.39 9.01 7.22
C ASN A 93 15.85 9.16 7.18
N GLN A 94 15.10 8.06 7.10
CA GLN A 94 13.63 8.09 7.14
C GLN A 94 13.10 8.14 8.57
N ARG A 95 13.90 7.76 9.58
CA ARG A 95 13.47 7.77 10.99
C ARG A 95 13.25 9.18 11.50
N SER A 96 13.99 10.16 10.99
CA SER A 96 13.85 11.57 11.36
C SER A 96 12.69 12.29 10.68
N LEU A 97 12.02 11.67 9.68
CA LEU A 97 10.84 12.26 9.06
C LEU A 97 9.65 12.19 10.02
N THR A 98 9.05 13.33 10.31
CA THR A 98 7.94 13.46 11.27
C THR A 98 6.62 13.90 10.63
N ASN A 99 6.65 14.32 9.36
CA ASN A 99 5.46 14.75 8.64
C ASN A 99 4.70 13.55 8.02
N LYS A 100 3.49 13.79 7.53
CA LYS A 100 2.60 12.76 6.96
C LYS A 100 2.95 12.33 5.53
N SER A 101 4.07 12.79 4.96
CA SER A 101 4.51 12.36 3.63
C SER A 101 5.01 10.92 3.60
N VAL A 102 5.41 10.39 4.76
CA VAL A 102 5.94 9.05 4.93
C VAL A 102 5.26 8.42 6.14
N PHE A 103 4.78 7.19 5.98
CA PHE A 103 4.23 6.41 7.08
C PHE A 103 5.22 5.29 7.45
N LYS A 104 5.63 5.22 8.71
CA LYS A 104 6.64 4.26 9.19
C LYS A 104 5.99 2.94 9.56
N ILE A 105 6.70 1.85 9.29
CA ILE A 105 6.23 0.48 9.53
C ILE A 105 7.16 -0.15 10.55
N TYR A 106 6.59 -0.72 11.62
CA TYR A 106 7.34 -1.37 12.68
C TYR A 106 6.90 -2.82 12.89
N GLY A 107 7.82 -3.66 13.34
CA GLY A 107 7.61 -5.07 13.62
C GLY A 107 7.26 -5.37 15.08
N ASP A 108 7.43 -4.38 15.96
CA ASP A 108 7.13 -4.45 17.38
C ASP A 108 6.38 -3.20 17.84
N ARG A 109 5.88 -3.25 19.09
CA ARG A 109 5.14 -2.15 19.72
C ARG A 109 6.04 -1.04 20.27
N GLU A 110 7.33 -1.30 20.41
CA GLU A 110 8.31 -0.37 20.98
C GLU A 110 8.99 0.48 19.89
N GLU A 111 8.56 0.33 18.63
CA GLU A 111 9.10 0.99 17.44
C GLU A 111 10.61 0.75 17.22
N LYS A 112 11.14 -0.38 17.70
CA LYS A 112 12.56 -0.74 17.56
C LYS A 112 12.84 -1.45 16.23
N ASP A 113 12.01 -2.42 15.87
CA ASP A 113 12.06 -3.18 14.61
C ASP A 113 11.49 -2.34 13.46
N PHE A 114 12.27 -1.42 12.90
CA PHE A 114 11.85 -0.59 11.75
C PHE A 114 11.91 -1.38 10.45
N LEU A 115 10.73 -1.70 9.91
CA LEU A 115 10.57 -2.59 8.78
C LEU A 115 10.52 -1.87 7.42
N GLY A 116 10.31 -0.56 7.42
CA GLY A 116 10.25 0.24 6.20
C GLY A 116 9.23 1.35 6.28
N VAL A 117 8.87 1.89 5.12
CA VAL A 117 7.95 3.02 5.01
C VAL A 117 7.01 2.91 3.83
N LEU A 118 5.85 3.56 3.93
CA LEU A 118 5.05 3.96 2.77
C LEU A 118 5.37 5.41 2.41
N HIS A 119 5.66 5.66 1.14
CA HIS A 119 5.84 7.02 0.62
C HIS A 119 4.51 7.58 0.13
N ILE A 120 3.73 8.17 1.04
CA ILE A 120 2.39 8.73 0.75
C ILE A 120 2.48 9.82 -0.32
N ASN A 121 3.50 10.67 -0.26
CA ASN A 121 3.72 11.71 -1.27
C ASN A 121 4.05 11.16 -2.68
N ASN A 122 4.36 9.86 -2.79
CA ASN A 122 4.64 9.20 -4.06
C ASN A 122 3.53 8.23 -4.49
N MET A 123 2.33 8.35 -3.91
CA MET A 123 1.19 7.54 -4.34
C MET A 123 0.81 7.81 -5.80
N ILE A 124 0.25 6.78 -6.44
CA ILE A 124 -0.07 6.79 -7.87
C ILE A 124 -1.48 6.23 -8.13
N PRO A 125 -2.25 6.80 -9.07
CA PRO A 125 -3.48 6.22 -9.55
C PRO A 125 -3.17 5.04 -10.51
N VAL A 126 -3.92 3.94 -10.36
CA VAL A 126 -3.67 2.70 -11.12
C VAL A 126 -5.00 2.06 -11.54
N PRO A 127 -5.21 1.83 -12.85
CA PRO A 127 -6.32 1.02 -13.37
C PRO A 127 -6.29 -0.39 -12.81
N LYS A 128 -7.46 -1.03 -12.71
CA LYS A 128 -7.59 -2.35 -12.09
C LYS A 128 -6.67 -3.39 -12.74
N ASP A 129 -6.57 -3.38 -14.07
CA ASP A 129 -5.83 -4.38 -14.85
C ASP A 129 -4.30 -4.23 -14.75
N CYS A 130 -3.81 -3.09 -14.25
CA CYS A 130 -2.38 -2.85 -14.08
C CYS A 130 -1.86 -3.27 -12.70
N ALA A 131 -2.74 -3.64 -11.76
CA ALA A 131 -2.39 -4.04 -10.40
C ALA A 131 -2.75 -5.50 -10.13
N LYS A 132 -1.82 -6.23 -9.50
CA LYS A 132 -2.01 -7.64 -9.10
C LYS A 132 -1.74 -7.78 -7.62
N VAL A 133 -2.53 -8.62 -6.94
CA VAL A 133 -2.27 -8.97 -5.54
C VAL A 133 -0.95 -9.71 -5.45
N TRP A 134 -0.07 -9.25 -4.57
CA TRP A 134 1.17 -9.95 -4.27
C TRP A 134 0.89 -11.25 -3.52
N THR A 135 1.55 -12.34 -3.94
CA THR A 135 1.42 -13.64 -3.28
C THR A 135 2.79 -14.19 -2.87
N PRO A 136 2.91 -14.78 -1.67
CA PRO A 136 4.17 -15.31 -1.15
C PRO A 136 4.61 -16.63 -1.80
N ASN A 137 3.78 -17.22 -2.68
CA ASN A 137 3.97 -18.58 -3.20
C ASN A 137 4.84 -18.64 -4.47
N SER A 138 5.45 -17.52 -4.88
CA SER A 138 6.37 -17.53 -6.02
C SER A 138 7.60 -18.39 -5.70
N PRO A 139 8.01 -19.32 -6.60
CA PRO A 139 8.98 -20.39 -6.29
C PRO A 139 10.40 -19.92 -5.93
N ASN A 140 10.71 -18.63 -6.08
CA ASN A 140 12.05 -18.07 -5.88
C ASN A 140 12.12 -16.95 -4.83
N VAL A 141 11.12 -16.85 -3.94
CA VAL A 141 11.10 -15.81 -2.90
C VAL A 141 11.75 -16.34 -1.62
N ASP A 142 12.76 -15.64 -1.11
CA ASP A 142 13.42 -15.93 0.17
C ASP A 142 12.41 -15.87 1.33
N GLU A 143 12.46 -16.86 2.22
CA GLU A 143 11.59 -16.98 3.38
C GLU A 143 11.70 -15.77 4.34
N LYS A 144 12.89 -15.20 4.49
CA LYS A 144 13.11 -13.96 5.27
C LYS A 144 12.35 -12.79 4.66
N TYR A 145 12.36 -12.66 3.34
CA TYR A 145 11.62 -11.61 2.64
C TYR A 145 10.11 -11.84 2.76
N LYS A 146 9.62 -13.08 2.63
CA LYS A 146 8.20 -13.38 2.88
C LYS A 146 7.77 -12.96 4.28
N MET A 147 8.57 -13.30 5.29
CA MET A 147 8.29 -12.93 6.68
C MET A 147 8.27 -11.42 6.87
N LEU A 148 9.21 -10.69 6.27
CA LEU A 148 9.22 -9.22 6.25
C LEU A 148 7.92 -8.66 5.68
N VAL A 149 7.52 -9.12 4.49
CA VAL A 149 6.31 -8.65 3.80
C VAL A 149 5.05 -8.98 4.61
N ILE A 150 4.99 -10.15 5.25
CA ILE A 150 3.87 -10.54 6.12
C ILE A 150 3.78 -9.61 7.34
N LYS A 151 4.91 -9.32 8.01
CA LYS A 151 4.95 -8.39 9.13
C LYS A 151 4.50 -7.00 8.71
N GLN A 152 5.01 -6.49 7.58
CA GLN A 152 4.63 -5.19 7.02
C GLN A 152 3.14 -5.15 6.71
N ALA A 153 2.61 -6.13 5.99
CA ALA A 153 1.19 -6.21 5.67
C ALA A 153 0.32 -6.18 6.94
N LYS A 154 0.65 -6.98 7.96
CA LYS A 154 -0.08 -7.01 9.23
C LYS A 154 -0.10 -5.63 9.91
N TYR A 155 1.05 -4.95 9.96
CA TYR A 155 1.14 -3.60 10.54
C TYR A 155 0.28 -2.61 9.75
N LEU A 156 0.38 -2.62 8.42
CA LEU A 156 -0.42 -1.74 7.57
C LEU A 156 -1.93 -1.97 7.73
N LYS A 157 -2.38 -3.21 7.96
CA LYS A 157 -3.81 -3.48 8.23
C LYS A 157 -4.28 -2.80 9.51
N LEU A 158 -3.46 -2.88 10.57
CA LEU A 158 -3.78 -2.33 11.87
C LEU A 158 -3.88 -0.79 11.83
N HIS A 159 -3.11 -0.16 10.94
CA HIS A 159 -3.02 1.30 10.80
C HIS A 159 -3.72 1.85 9.55
N GLU A 160 -4.63 1.08 8.94
CA GLU A 160 -5.26 1.42 7.67
C GLU A 160 -6.01 2.76 7.71
N SER A 161 -6.71 3.09 8.81
CA SER A 161 -7.39 4.39 8.97
C SER A 161 -6.41 5.55 8.90
N GLU A 162 -5.34 5.49 9.71
CA GLU A 162 -4.34 6.56 9.80
C GLU A 162 -3.61 6.78 8.47
N ILE A 163 -3.29 5.69 7.77
CA ILE A 163 -2.66 5.76 6.44
C ILE A 163 -3.59 6.45 5.45
N ASN A 164 -4.87 6.10 5.45
CA ASN A 164 -5.86 6.68 4.53
C ASN A 164 -6.15 8.15 4.84
N GLU A 165 -6.26 8.53 6.11
CA GLU A 165 -6.36 9.94 6.52
C GLU A 165 -5.16 10.76 6.02
N SER A 166 -3.96 10.18 6.10
CA SER A 166 -2.74 10.82 5.61
C SER A 166 -2.73 10.93 4.07
N CYS A 167 -3.22 9.91 3.36
CA CYS A 167 -3.37 9.95 1.91
C CYS A 167 -4.34 11.05 1.47
N GLU A 168 -5.51 11.13 2.10
CA GLU A 168 -6.52 12.14 1.82
C GLU A 168 -6.02 13.56 2.10
N LEU A 169 -5.33 13.76 3.23
CA LEU A 169 -4.72 15.05 3.58
C LEU A 169 -3.74 15.50 2.49
N LEU A 170 -2.82 14.63 2.05
CA LEU A 170 -1.83 14.99 1.04
C LEU A 170 -2.49 15.26 -0.31
N TYR A 171 -3.43 14.41 -0.72
CA TYR A 171 -4.20 14.59 -1.96
C TYR A 171 -4.96 15.93 -2.00
N ASN A 172 -5.72 16.23 -0.96
CA ASN A 172 -6.48 17.47 -0.87
C ASN A 172 -5.56 18.70 -0.72
N SER A 173 -4.40 18.55 -0.05
CA SER A 173 -3.36 19.58 -0.02
C SER A 173 -2.89 19.92 -1.43
N LYS A 174 -2.58 18.90 -2.23
CA LYS A 174 -2.08 19.03 -3.60
C LYS A 174 -3.08 19.72 -4.52
N LEU A 175 -4.37 19.38 -4.39
CA LEU A 175 -5.46 19.97 -5.16
C LEU A 175 -5.97 21.31 -4.63
N GLY A 176 -5.48 21.78 -3.47
CA GLY A 176 -5.99 23.00 -2.84
C GLY A 176 -7.44 22.88 -2.35
N LYS A 177 -7.89 21.66 -2.03
CA LYS A 177 -9.26 21.34 -1.59
C LYS A 177 -9.43 21.29 -0.07
N LEU A 178 -8.40 21.69 0.69
CA LEU A 178 -8.50 21.72 2.14
C LEU A 178 -9.42 22.84 2.62
N ASP A 179 -10.04 22.62 3.78
CA ASP A 179 -10.78 23.66 4.49
C ASP A 179 -9.90 24.93 4.69
N PRO A 180 -10.40 26.14 4.40
CA PRO A 180 -9.63 27.37 4.52
C PRO A 180 -9.07 27.64 5.94
N SER A 181 -9.80 27.26 6.98
CA SER A 181 -9.35 27.42 8.37
C SER A 181 -8.18 26.48 8.66
N TYR A 182 -8.30 25.21 8.26
CA TYR A 182 -7.19 24.25 8.35
C TYR A 182 -5.97 24.72 7.56
N PHE A 183 -6.16 25.19 6.32
CA PHE A 183 -5.08 25.70 5.47
C PHE A 183 -4.35 26.86 6.14
N LYS A 184 -5.08 27.85 6.66
CA LYS A 184 -4.50 29.01 7.33
C LYS A 184 -3.65 28.61 8.53
N LYS A 185 -4.14 27.65 9.35
CA LYS A 185 -3.44 27.15 10.53
C LYS A 185 -2.19 26.33 10.18
N ASN A 186 -2.26 25.51 9.13
CA ASN A 186 -1.20 24.54 8.78
C ASN A 186 -0.44 24.92 7.50
N ARG A 187 -0.45 26.21 7.12
CA ARG A 187 0.01 26.71 5.82
C ARG A 187 1.39 26.16 5.40
N LYS A 188 2.39 26.23 6.28
CA LYS A 188 3.77 25.79 5.95
C LYS A 188 3.83 24.31 5.56
N GLU A 189 3.09 23.48 6.28
CA GLU A 189 3.03 22.04 6.05
C GLU A 189 2.28 21.73 4.75
N VAL A 190 1.12 22.36 4.54
CA VAL A 190 0.34 22.19 3.29
C VAL A 190 1.15 22.61 2.06
N ILE A 191 1.84 23.75 2.11
CA ILE A 191 2.72 24.20 1.01
C ILE A 191 3.85 23.17 0.76
N THR A 192 4.33 22.51 1.81
CA THR A 192 5.32 21.44 1.65
C THR A 192 4.71 20.25 0.90
N TYR A 193 3.53 19.79 1.30
CA TYR A 193 2.81 18.70 0.62
C TYR A 193 2.54 18.99 -0.86
N GLN A 194 2.11 20.21 -1.19
CA GLN A 194 1.90 20.64 -2.58
C GLN A 194 3.17 20.49 -3.45
N LYS A 195 4.36 20.74 -2.87
CA LYS A 195 5.65 20.69 -3.58
C LYS A 195 6.21 19.27 -3.72
N ILE A 196 6.03 18.43 -2.70
CA ILE A 196 6.68 17.10 -2.64
C ILE A 196 5.81 15.98 -3.20
N MET A 197 4.50 16.19 -3.27
CA MET A 197 3.59 15.18 -3.78
C MET A 197 3.70 15.05 -5.30
N THR A 198 3.52 13.83 -5.80
CA THR A 198 3.32 13.54 -7.23
C THR A 198 2.25 14.46 -7.86
N ASN A 199 2.39 14.72 -9.15
CA ASN A 199 1.44 15.49 -9.94
C ASN A 199 0.19 14.63 -10.21
N VAL A 200 -0.70 14.58 -9.21
CA VAL A 200 -1.91 13.74 -9.22
C VAL A 200 -2.74 13.94 -10.49
N GLU A 201 -3.01 15.18 -10.90
CA GLU A 201 -3.84 15.46 -12.08
C GLU A 201 -3.23 14.89 -13.38
N SER A 202 -1.92 15.03 -13.54
CA SER A 202 -1.23 14.51 -14.72
C SER A 202 -1.13 12.99 -14.71
N LEU A 203 -0.96 12.37 -13.53
CA LEU A 203 -0.97 10.92 -13.39
C LEU A 203 -2.37 10.32 -13.63
N GLU A 204 -3.41 10.97 -13.11
CA GLU A 204 -4.80 10.55 -13.29
C GLU A 204 -5.20 10.55 -14.77
N ALA A 205 -4.79 11.56 -15.54
CA ALA A 205 -5.01 11.60 -16.98
C ALA A 205 -4.40 10.39 -17.70
N VAL A 206 -3.19 9.97 -17.30
CA VAL A 206 -2.54 8.75 -17.82
C VAL A 206 -3.34 7.50 -17.44
N SER A 207 -3.78 7.40 -16.19
CA SER A 207 -4.59 6.26 -15.73
C SER A 207 -5.92 6.14 -16.47
N ILE A 208 -6.61 7.26 -16.70
CA ILE A 208 -7.87 7.30 -17.44
C ILE A 208 -7.65 6.85 -18.90
N ALA A 209 -6.59 7.33 -19.56
CA ALA A 209 -6.26 6.92 -20.92
C ALA A 209 -5.87 5.42 -21.00
N GLU A 210 -5.19 4.91 -19.98
CA GLU A 210 -4.83 3.49 -19.88
C GLU A 210 -6.06 2.60 -19.71
N SER A 211 -6.94 2.97 -18.77
CA SER A 211 -8.24 2.36 -18.52
C SER A 211 -9.07 2.20 -19.80
N GLN A 212 -9.21 3.27 -20.57
CA GLN A 212 -9.98 3.28 -21.82
C GLN A 212 -9.39 2.35 -22.89
N ARG A 213 -8.05 2.26 -22.97
CA ARG A 213 -7.38 1.37 -23.93
C ARG A 213 -7.62 -0.10 -23.60
N ASN A 214 -7.57 -0.46 -22.31
CA ASN A 214 -7.78 -1.86 -21.89
C ASN A 214 -9.20 -2.34 -22.20
N ILE A 215 -10.20 -1.47 -22.02
CA ILE A 215 -11.59 -1.76 -22.40
C ILE A 215 -11.70 -2.00 -23.90
N HIS A 216 -11.09 -1.15 -24.73
CA HIS A 216 -11.14 -1.31 -26.19
C HIS A 216 -10.52 -2.63 -26.68
N VAL A 217 -9.38 -3.02 -26.10
CA VAL A 217 -8.71 -4.30 -26.42
C VAL A 217 -9.58 -5.49 -26.01
N GLN A 218 -10.25 -5.42 -24.85
CA GLN A 218 -11.16 -6.47 -24.40
C GLN A 218 -12.37 -6.60 -25.33
N THR A 219 -13.00 -5.50 -25.74
CA THR A 219 -14.14 -5.53 -26.68
C THR A 219 -13.75 -6.13 -28.03
N GLN A 220 -12.61 -5.71 -28.60
CA GLN A 220 -12.13 -6.25 -29.88
C GLN A 220 -11.79 -7.73 -29.83
N SER A 221 -11.36 -8.24 -28.68
CA SER A 221 -11.04 -9.67 -28.51
C SER A 221 -12.29 -10.54 -28.47
N ILE A 222 -13.43 -9.99 -28.03
CA ILE A 222 -14.72 -10.70 -27.92
C ILE A 222 -15.41 -10.80 -29.29
N ASP A 223 -15.20 -9.82 -30.18
CA ASP A 223 -15.82 -9.79 -31.51
C ASP A 223 -15.13 -10.73 -32.54
N VAL A 224 -14.08 -11.44 -32.14
CA VAL A 224 -13.26 -12.32 -33.02
C VAL A 224 -13.40 -13.81 -32.66
N GLU A 225 -14.18 -14.17 -31.63
CA GLU A 225 -14.59 -15.56 -31.31
C GLU A 225 -16.00 -15.87 -31.83
#